data_AF-A0A3M0ZHB2-F1
#
_entry.id   AF-A0A3M0ZHB2-F1
#
_cell.length_a   1.000
_cell.length_b   1.000
_cell.length_c   1.000
_cell.angle_alpha   90.00
_cell.angle_beta   90.00
_cell.angle_gamma   90.00
#
_symmetry.space_group_name_H-M   'P 1'
#
loop_
_entity.id
_entity.type
_entity.pdbx_description
1 polymer ?
#
loop_
_entity_poly.entity_id
_entity_poly.type
_entity_poly.pdbx_seq_one_letter_code
_entity_poly.pdbx_strand_id
1 'polypeptide(L)'
;MEDSGRTVPAEHTLLGEHLRNHGYHTFATGKWHNGKAAFHRSFADGDEIFFGGMADHWNVPAFHYDPSGKYDQAIPECVNPGRSNALRWRQADHIQPGLHSSEMVCNAAIELINRAPADSPFFGYVAFLAPHDPRTMPEEFRKMYQPEAMELPPNFLGGHPFNNGFLRGRDEVLAEFPRDPREIKRHLAEYYAMITH
;
A
#
# COMPACT_ATOMS: atom_id res chain seq x y z
N MET A 1 -10.57 19.44 -2.01
CA MET A 1 -10.00 18.22 -2.63
C MET A 1 -10.88 17.89 -3.81
N GLU A 2 -10.30 17.82 -5.00
CA GLU A 2 -11.01 17.33 -6.19
C GLU A 2 -11.11 15.80 -6.16
N ASP A 3 -12.12 15.25 -6.84
CA ASP A 3 -12.32 13.80 -7.02
C ASP A 3 -12.16 12.96 -5.73
N SER A 4 -12.73 13.42 -4.61
CA SER A 4 -12.63 12.74 -3.30
C SER A 4 -11.19 12.47 -2.82
N GLY A 5 -10.23 13.30 -3.24
CA GLY A 5 -8.82 13.19 -2.83
C GLY A 5 -7.99 12.24 -3.70
N ARG A 6 -8.50 11.76 -4.83
CA ARG A 6 -7.74 10.88 -5.75
C ARG A 6 -6.63 11.61 -6.51
N THR A 7 -6.73 12.93 -6.60
CA THR A 7 -5.76 13.81 -7.24
C THR A 7 -5.40 14.97 -6.33
N VAL A 8 -4.19 15.51 -6.54
CA VAL A 8 -3.74 16.76 -5.90
C VAL A 8 -3.77 17.87 -6.95
N PRO A 9 -4.49 18.99 -6.69
CA PRO A 9 -4.50 20.16 -7.57
C PRO A 9 -3.09 20.68 -7.84
N ALA A 10 -2.85 21.18 -9.05
CA ALA A 10 -1.50 21.57 -9.50
C ALA A 10 -0.95 22.81 -8.78
N GLU A 11 -1.83 23.65 -8.24
CA GLU A 11 -1.49 24.83 -7.44
C GLU A 11 -1.03 24.49 -6.02
N HIS A 12 -1.28 23.27 -5.55
CA HIS A 12 -0.82 22.82 -4.23
C HIS A 12 0.56 22.18 -4.35
N THR A 13 1.58 22.93 -3.92
CA THR A 13 2.95 22.41 -3.88
C THR A 13 3.06 21.24 -2.89
N LEU A 14 3.59 20.12 -3.39
CA LEU A 14 3.88 18.93 -2.59
C LEU A 14 5.26 19.05 -1.94
N LEU A 15 5.47 18.39 -0.80
CA LEU A 15 6.76 18.43 -0.11
C LEU A 15 7.92 17.94 -1.00
N GLY A 16 7.71 16.82 -1.72
CA GLY A 16 8.72 16.31 -2.67
C GLY A 16 9.03 17.30 -3.77
N GLU A 17 8.00 17.93 -4.37
CA GLU A 17 8.16 18.95 -5.40
C GLU A 17 8.97 20.15 -4.88
N HIS A 18 8.64 20.63 -3.68
CA HIS A 18 9.36 21.73 -3.05
C HIS A 18 10.84 21.39 -2.84
N LEU A 19 11.14 20.23 -2.24
CA LEU A 19 12.52 19.81 -1.96
C LEU A 19 13.32 19.60 -3.25
N ARG A 20 12.71 18.97 -4.27
CA ARG A 20 13.31 18.79 -5.59
C ARG A 20 13.73 20.12 -6.22
N ASN A 21 12.86 21.11 -6.16
CA ASN A 21 13.14 22.47 -6.67
C ASN A 21 14.25 23.20 -5.89
N HIS A 22 14.65 22.69 -4.72
CA HIS A 22 15.72 23.23 -3.87
C HIS A 22 16.94 22.31 -3.79
N GLY A 23 17.14 21.46 -4.82
CA GLY A 23 18.37 20.69 -4.99
C GLY A 23 18.40 19.33 -4.29
N TYR A 24 17.27 18.86 -3.76
CA TYR A 24 17.19 17.48 -3.26
C TYR A 24 16.98 16.49 -4.41
N HIS A 25 17.69 15.36 -4.34
CA HIS A 25 17.32 14.19 -5.12
C HIS A 25 16.09 13.52 -4.47
N THR A 26 14.96 13.50 -5.17
CA THR A 26 13.69 12.98 -4.63
C THR A 26 13.32 11.66 -5.28
N PHE A 27 13.10 10.62 -4.48
CA PHE A 27 12.64 9.32 -4.97
C PHE A 27 11.49 8.77 -4.14
N ALA A 28 10.75 7.82 -4.71
CA ALA A 28 9.66 7.15 -4.02
C ALA A 28 9.56 5.67 -4.35
N THR A 29 9.09 4.90 -3.38
CA THR A 29 8.74 3.48 -3.54
C THR A 29 7.51 3.11 -2.72
N GLY A 30 6.75 2.13 -3.19
CA GLY A 30 5.54 1.64 -2.55
C GLY A 30 4.28 2.44 -2.94
N LYS A 31 3.35 2.58 -1.99
CA LYS A 31 2.00 3.05 -2.29
C LYS A 31 1.93 4.56 -2.48
N TRP A 32 1.42 4.98 -3.64
CA TRP A 32 1.03 6.36 -3.93
C TRP A 32 -0.43 6.44 -4.39
N HIS A 33 -1.29 6.99 -3.54
CA HIS A 33 -2.74 7.00 -3.78
C HIS A 33 -3.29 8.41 -4.11
N ASN A 34 -2.42 9.31 -4.61
CA ASN A 34 -2.75 10.72 -4.86
C ASN A 34 -2.60 11.11 -6.35
N GLY A 35 -2.57 10.12 -7.24
CA GLY A 35 -2.53 10.31 -8.70
C GLY A 35 -1.13 10.42 -9.30
N LYS A 36 -0.98 9.89 -10.53
CA LYS A 36 0.31 9.79 -11.26
C LYS A 36 0.97 11.14 -11.52
N ALA A 37 0.18 12.16 -11.88
CA ALA A 37 0.71 13.51 -12.13
C ALA A 37 1.33 14.15 -10.86
N ALA A 38 0.70 13.93 -9.70
CA ALA A 38 1.23 14.39 -8.41
C ALA A 38 2.52 13.65 -8.02
N PHE A 39 2.61 12.37 -8.34
CA PHE A 39 3.84 11.59 -8.17
C PHE A 39 4.97 12.15 -9.03
N HIS A 40 4.74 12.30 -10.33
CA HIS A 40 5.77 12.73 -11.29
C HIS A 40 6.33 14.13 -11.02
N ARG A 41 5.50 15.06 -10.53
CA ARG A 41 6.00 16.38 -10.10
C ARG A 41 6.79 16.31 -8.78
N SER A 42 6.46 15.36 -7.90
CA SER A 42 7.09 15.23 -6.57
C SER A 42 8.43 14.52 -6.58
N PHE A 43 8.60 13.54 -7.46
CA PHE A 43 9.75 12.64 -7.46
C PHE A 43 10.45 12.65 -8.82
N ALA A 44 11.77 12.56 -8.78
CA ALA A 44 12.66 12.55 -9.94
C ALA A 44 13.11 11.13 -10.30
N ASP A 45 12.89 10.18 -9.40
CA ASP A 45 13.23 8.77 -9.51
C ASP A 45 12.24 7.93 -8.66
N GLY A 46 12.29 6.62 -8.79
CA GLY A 46 11.49 5.71 -7.99
C GLY A 46 11.55 4.27 -8.49
N ASP A 47 10.98 3.37 -7.69
CA ASP A 47 10.87 1.96 -8.07
C ASP A 47 9.78 1.28 -7.26
N GLU A 48 9.25 0.17 -7.75
CA GLU A 48 8.18 -0.59 -7.10
C GLU A 48 6.97 0.29 -6.72
N ILE A 49 6.54 1.14 -7.66
CA ILE A 49 5.53 2.17 -7.44
C ILE A 49 4.14 1.57 -7.59
N PHE A 50 3.33 1.62 -6.54
CA PHE A 50 1.96 1.12 -6.54
C PHE A 50 0.94 2.26 -6.50
N PHE A 51 0.25 2.50 -7.62
CA PHE A 51 -0.80 3.53 -7.73
C PHE A 51 -2.20 3.08 -7.29
N GLY A 52 -2.33 1.87 -6.78
CA GLY A 52 -3.61 1.30 -6.38
C GLY A 52 -3.99 1.53 -4.92
N GLY A 53 -5.18 1.06 -4.56
CA GLY A 53 -5.64 1.01 -3.17
C GLY A 53 -5.24 -0.29 -2.48
N MET A 54 -5.75 -1.40 -3.01
CA MET A 54 -5.66 -2.75 -2.46
C MET A 54 -4.88 -3.67 -3.40
N ALA A 55 -4.04 -4.54 -2.84
CA ALA A 55 -3.36 -5.59 -3.59
C ALA A 55 -3.19 -6.84 -2.74
N ASP A 56 -2.97 -7.97 -3.41
CA ASP A 56 -2.34 -9.12 -2.78
C ASP A 56 -0.90 -8.76 -2.46
N HIS A 57 -0.51 -8.81 -1.17
CA HIS A 57 0.82 -8.44 -0.72
C HIS A 57 1.93 -9.31 -1.34
N TRP A 58 1.63 -10.50 -1.88
CA TRP A 58 2.61 -11.38 -2.50
C TRP A 58 2.71 -11.24 -4.02
N ASN A 59 1.81 -10.46 -4.63
CA ASN A 59 1.72 -10.28 -6.08
C ASN A 59 1.31 -8.83 -6.40
N VAL A 60 2.07 -7.88 -5.84
CA VAL A 60 1.77 -6.46 -5.99
C VAL A 60 2.02 -6.04 -7.44
N PRO A 61 1.03 -5.43 -8.12
CA PRO A 61 1.24 -4.80 -9.41
C PRO A 61 2.01 -3.49 -9.20
N ALA A 62 3.13 -3.33 -9.88
CA ALA A 62 4.00 -2.18 -9.67
C ALA A 62 4.42 -1.55 -11.02
N PHE A 63 5.04 -0.39 -10.89
CA PHE A 63 5.69 0.32 -11.98
C PHE A 63 7.13 0.62 -11.60
N HIS A 64 8.03 0.48 -12.57
CA HIS A 64 9.31 1.19 -12.51
C HIS A 64 9.08 2.68 -12.75
N TYR A 65 10.01 3.54 -12.34
CA TYR A 65 9.88 4.96 -12.61
C TYR A 65 9.86 5.27 -14.12
N ASP A 66 8.82 5.99 -14.54
CA ASP A 66 8.66 6.47 -15.90
C ASP A 66 8.95 7.99 -15.96
N PRO A 67 10.05 8.43 -16.61
CA PRO A 67 10.40 9.84 -16.70
C PRO A 67 9.41 10.66 -17.54
N SER A 68 8.51 10.02 -18.30
CA SER A 68 7.40 10.70 -18.99
C SER A 68 6.19 10.96 -18.07
N GLY A 69 6.12 10.28 -16.92
CA GLY A 69 5.05 10.43 -15.93
C GLY A 69 3.69 9.83 -16.34
N LYS A 70 3.63 9.04 -17.43
CA LYS A 70 2.36 8.52 -17.98
C LYS A 70 1.87 7.25 -17.30
N TYR A 71 2.76 6.26 -17.09
CA TYR A 71 2.42 4.98 -16.46
C TYR A 71 1.21 4.28 -17.10
N ASP A 72 1.09 4.26 -18.42
CA ASP A 72 -0.11 3.77 -19.14
C ASP A 72 -0.16 2.24 -19.33
N GLN A 73 0.89 1.53 -18.89
CA GLN A 73 1.05 0.09 -19.08
C GLN A 73 -0.04 -0.69 -18.34
N ALA A 74 -0.42 -1.83 -18.93
CA ALA A 74 -1.32 -2.76 -18.30
C ALA A 74 -0.94 -4.20 -18.62
N ILE A 75 -1.07 -5.07 -17.62
CA ILE A 75 -0.82 -6.51 -17.72
C ILE A 75 -2.14 -7.28 -17.63
N PRO A 76 -2.30 -8.38 -18.38
CA PRO A 76 -3.52 -9.17 -18.36
C PRO A 76 -3.60 -10.01 -17.06
N GLU A 77 -4.81 -10.12 -16.53
CA GLU A 77 -5.14 -10.91 -15.35
C GLU A 77 -6.42 -11.70 -15.60
N CYS A 78 -6.39 -13.00 -15.33
CA CYS A 78 -7.61 -13.82 -15.32
C CYS A 78 -8.40 -13.54 -14.03
N VAL A 79 -9.62 -13.00 -14.16
CA VAL A 79 -10.47 -12.71 -13.01
C VAL A 79 -11.09 -14.00 -12.52
N ASN A 80 -10.79 -14.39 -11.27
CA ASN A 80 -11.35 -15.59 -10.63
C ASN A 80 -11.14 -16.86 -11.47
N PRO A 81 -9.88 -17.33 -11.62
CA PRO A 81 -9.52 -18.40 -12.55
C PRO A 81 -10.24 -19.74 -12.31
N GLY A 82 -10.79 -19.96 -11.12
CA GLY A 82 -11.61 -21.14 -10.81
C GLY A 82 -13.07 -21.04 -11.28
N ARG A 83 -13.53 -19.87 -11.74
CA ARG A 83 -14.94 -19.60 -12.08
C ARG A 83 -15.16 -18.79 -13.37
N SER A 84 -14.11 -18.18 -13.93
CA SER A 84 -14.22 -17.34 -15.13
C SER A 84 -12.93 -17.36 -15.93
N ASN A 85 -13.05 -17.13 -17.24
CA ASN A 85 -11.94 -16.91 -18.18
C ASN A 85 -11.85 -15.43 -18.63
N ALA A 86 -12.62 -14.53 -18.00
CA ALA A 86 -12.61 -13.11 -18.32
C ALA A 86 -11.26 -12.48 -17.97
N LEU A 87 -10.71 -11.71 -18.91
CA LEU A 87 -9.51 -10.92 -18.68
C LEU A 87 -9.85 -9.55 -18.12
N ARG A 88 -9.09 -9.14 -17.12
CA ARG A 88 -8.96 -7.75 -16.68
C ARG A 88 -7.55 -7.27 -17.02
N TRP A 89 -7.44 -6.03 -17.47
CA TRP A 89 -6.16 -5.38 -17.71
C TRP A 89 -5.83 -4.50 -16.51
N ARG A 90 -4.85 -4.95 -15.74
CA ARG A 90 -4.44 -4.29 -14.49
C ARG A 90 -3.31 -3.31 -14.81
N GLN A 91 -3.46 -2.06 -14.37
CA GLN A 91 -2.44 -1.02 -14.57
C GLN A 91 -1.18 -1.35 -13.77
N ALA A 92 -0.12 -1.72 -14.49
CA ALA A 92 1.22 -2.05 -14.02
C ALA A 92 2.09 -2.36 -15.24
N ASP A 93 3.41 -2.32 -15.09
CA ASP A 93 4.34 -2.87 -16.07
C ASP A 93 4.92 -4.23 -15.61
N HIS A 94 4.91 -4.52 -14.30
CA HIS A 94 5.36 -5.80 -13.76
C HIS A 94 4.65 -6.20 -12.44
N ILE A 95 4.90 -7.46 -12.05
CA ILE A 95 4.60 -8.05 -10.73
C ILE A 95 5.85 -8.85 -10.34
N GLN A 96 6.27 -8.77 -9.08
CA GLN A 96 7.28 -9.68 -8.50
C GLN A 96 6.57 -10.81 -7.73
N PRO A 97 6.39 -12.00 -8.32
CA PRO A 97 5.56 -13.03 -7.71
C PRO A 97 6.25 -13.66 -6.50
N GLY A 98 5.55 -13.74 -5.38
CA GLY A 98 6.04 -14.36 -4.15
C GLY A 98 6.93 -13.47 -3.29
N LEU A 99 7.17 -12.22 -3.67
CA LEU A 99 7.84 -11.24 -2.82
C LEU A 99 6.79 -10.48 -2.02
N HIS A 100 6.92 -10.44 -0.70
CA HIS A 100 5.96 -9.71 0.12
C HIS A 100 6.14 -8.19 -0.06
N SER A 101 5.04 -7.43 -0.06
CA SER A 101 5.06 -5.99 -0.32
C SER A 101 5.99 -5.18 0.59
N SER A 102 6.16 -5.59 1.87
CA SER A 102 7.12 -4.95 2.78
C SER A 102 8.56 -5.13 2.29
N GLU A 103 8.92 -6.34 1.85
CA GLU A 103 10.25 -6.64 1.31
C GLU A 103 10.46 -5.94 -0.03
N MET A 104 9.45 -5.95 -0.92
CA MET A 104 9.47 -5.23 -2.20
C MET A 104 9.81 -3.75 -2.01
N VAL A 105 9.09 -3.07 -1.10
CA VAL A 105 9.29 -1.65 -0.79
C VAL A 105 10.63 -1.40 -0.10
N CYS A 106 11.03 -2.24 0.87
CA CYS A 106 12.31 -2.13 1.56
C CYS A 106 13.50 -2.28 0.60
N ASN A 107 13.48 -3.32 -0.24
CA ASN A 107 14.56 -3.60 -1.18
C ASN A 107 14.71 -2.45 -2.18
N ALA A 108 13.61 -1.95 -2.74
CA ALA A 108 13.61 -0.79 -3.62
C ALA A 108 14.15 0.47 -2.92
N ALA A 109 13.76 0.71 -1.66
CA ALA A 109 14.27 1.84 -0.89
C ALA A 109 15.79 1.77 -0.68
N ILE A 110 16.32 0.58 -0.35
CA ILE A 110 17.75 0.35 -0.20
C ILE A 110 18.48 0.64 -1.51
N GLU A 111 17.99 0.13 -2.63
CA GLU A 111 18.58 0.36 -3.95
C GLU A 111 18.53 1.84 -4.37
N LEU A 112 17.42 2.54 -4.12
CA LEU A 112 17.30 3.97 -4.39
C LEU A 112 18.26 4.80 -3.53
N ILE A 113 18.42 4.47 -2.24
CA ILE A 113 19.40 5.11 -1.36
C ILE A 113 20.82 4.88 -1.88
N ASN A 114 21.15 3.64 -2.29
CA ASN A 114 22.47 3.30 -2.81
C ASN A 114 22.80 3.99 -4.14
N ARG A 115 21.78 4.27 -4.98
CA ARG A 115 21.91 4.96 -6.26
C ARG A 115 21.86 6.49 -6.14
N ALA A 116 21.44 7.03 -4.99
CA ALA A 116 21.29 8.47 -4.80
C ALA A 116 22.63 9.20 -5.01
N PRO A 117 22.62 10.37 -5.70
CA PRO A 117 23.85 11.14 -5.94
C PRO A 117 24.52 11.57 -4.62
N ALA A 118 25.82 11.31 -4.48
CA ALA A 118 26.56 11.60 -3.25
C ALA A 118 26.79 13.10 -2.98
N ASP A 119 26.62 13.95 -4.01
CA ASP A 119 26.86 15.39 -3.97
C ASP A 119 25.61 16.23 -3.65
N SER A 120 24.45 15.59 -3.43
CA SER A 120 23.19 16.25 -3.09
C SER A 120 22.45 15.52 -1.96
N PRO A 121 21.72 16.22 -1.08
CA PRO A 121 20.84 15.55 -0.12
C PRO A 121 19.69 14.86 -0.87
N PHE A 122 19.12 13.82 -0.27
CA PHE A 122 17.95 13.15 -0.83
C PHE A 122 16.72 13.27 0.07
N PHE A 123 15.54 13.14 -0.54
CA PHE A 123 14.26 12.92 0.13
C PHE A 123 13.62 11.65 -0.43
N GLY A 124 13.55 10.62 0.40
CA GLY A 124 12.94 9.33 0.06
C GLY A 124 11.55 9.20 0.66
N TYR A 125 10.55 8.97 -0.19
CA TYR A 125 9.20 8.58 0.24
C TYR A 125 9.06 7.05 0.16
N VAL A 126 9.07 6.39 1.31
CA VAL A 126 8.99 4.93 1.43
C VAL A 126 7.65 4.57 2.06
N ALA A 127 6.69 4.15 1.24
CA ALA A 127 5.31 3.95 1.68
C ALA A 127 4.88 2.49 1.60
N PHE A 128 4.89 1.83 2.75
CA PHE A 128 4.43 0.46 2.89
C PHE A 128 2.95 0.29 2.53
N LEU A 129 2.62 -0.87 1.96
CA LEU A 129 1.23 -1.31 1.79
C LEU A 129 0.72 -1.95 3.07
N ALA A 130 1.58 -2.71 3.77
CA ALA A 130 1.29 -3.28 5.08
C ALA A 130 1.11 -2.17 6.14
N PRO A 131 0.33 -2.39 7.21
CA PRO A 131 -0.40 -3.61 7.59
C PRO A 131 -1.87 -3.61 7.10
N HIS A 132 -2.12 -3.02 5.93
CA HIS A 132 -3.45 -3.00 5.33
C HIS A 132 -3.97 -4.44 5.06
N ASP A 133 -5.29 -4.65 4.96
CA ASP A 133 -5.82 -5.93 4.48
C ASP A 133 -5.45 -6.20 3.01
N PRO A 134 -5.44 -7.47 2.55
CA PRO A 134 -5.60 -8.71 3.32
C PRO A 134 -4.39 -8.97 4.23
N ARG A 135 -4.64 -9.38 5.49
CA ARG A 135 -3.54 -9.55 6.45
C ARG A 135 -2.76 -10.84 6.20
N THR A 136 -1.67 -10.73 5.45
CA THR A 136 -0.75 -11.83 5.18
C THR A 136 0.67 -11.40 5.52
N MET A 137 1.49 -12.34 5.97
CA MET A 137 2.87 -12.12 6.40
C MET A 137 3.64 -13.44 6.29
N PRO A 138 4.99 -13.42 6.24
CA PRO A 138 5.78 -14.62 6.37
C PRO A 138 5.46 -15.36 7.69
N GLU A 139 5.49 -16.69 7.64
CA GLU A 139 4.98 -17.55 8.70
C GLU A 139 5.73 -17.36 10.03
N GLU A 140 7.01 -17.00 9.98
CA GLU A 140 7.82 -16.71 11.17
C GLU A 140 7.25 -15.54 11.99
N PHE A 141 6.75 -14.48 11.35
CA PHE A 141 6.13 -13.35 12.04
C PHE A 141 4.74 -13.70 12.56
N ARG A 142 3.96 -14.48 11.79
CA ARG A 142 2.64 -14.97 12.22
C ARG A 142 2.74 -15.75 13.53
N LYS A 143 3.78 -16.59 13.68
CA LYS A 143 4.01 -17.43 14.86
C LYS A 143 4.42 -16.65 16.11
N MET A 144 4.83 -15.38 15.99
CA MET A 144 5.20 -14.55 17.15
C MET A 144 3.98 -14.13 17.98
N TYR A 145 2.78 -14.16 17.42
CA TYR A 145 1.55 -13.64 18.05
C TYR A 145 0.49 -14.74 18.17
N GLN A 146 0.14 -15.11 19.40
CA GLN A 146 -0.96 -16.04 19.67
C GLN A 146 -2.28 -15.27 19.83
N PRO A 147 -3.32 -15.53 19.01
CA PRO A 147 -4.60 -14.86 19.12
C PRO A 147 -5.20 -14.88 20.52
N GLU A 148 -5.08 -16.00 21.24
CA GLU A 148 -5.65 -16.19 22.57
C GLU A 148 -5.06 -15.20 23.60
N ALA A 149 -3.78 -14.85 23.42
CA ALA A 149 -3.04 -13.91 24.25
C ALA A 149 -3.33 -12.44 23.91
N MET A 150 -3.97 -12.14 22.78
CA MET A 150 -4.34 -10.77 22.43
C MET A 150 -5.43 -10.25 23.37
N GLU A 151 -5.27 -9.01 23.84
CA GLU A 151 -6.29 -8.31 24.61
C GLU A 151 -7.26 -7.59 23.67
N LEU A 152 -8.56 -7.69 23.97
CA LEU A 152 -9.54 -6.86 23.28
C LEU A 152 -9.43 -5.42 23.80
N PRO A 153 -9.57 -4.42 22.92
CA PRO A 153 -9.55 -3.05 23.38
C PRO A 153 -10.75 -2.80 24.34
N PRO A 154 -10.61 -1.91 25.35
CA PRO A 154 -11.65 -1.70 26.36
C PRO A 154 -13.01 -1.27 25.79
N ASN A 155 -13.02 -0.71 24.58
CA ASN A 155 -14.21 -0.27 23.86
C ASN A 155 -14.73 -1.32 22.86
N PHE A 156 -14.28 -2.57 22.93
CA PHE A 156 -14.78 -3.65 22.08
C PHE A 156 -16.29 -3.83 22.26
N LEU A 157 -17.02 -3.79 21.15
CA LEU A 157 -18.44 -4.07 21.06
C LEU A 157 -18.71 -4.94 19.84
N GLY A 158 -19.70 -5.84 19.94
CA GLY A 158 -20.16 -6.64 18.80
C GLY A 158 -20.66 -5.79 17.62
N GLY A 159 -21.01 -4.54 17.86
CA GLY A 159 -21.33 -3.57 16.82
C GLY A 159 -21.42 -2.18 17.41
N HIS A 160 -21.34 -1.15 16.57
CA HIS A 160 -21.51 0.23 17.02
C HIS A 160 -22.92 0.43 17.58
N PRO A 161 -23.08 1.10 18.75
CA PRO A 161 -24.39 1.39 19.33
C PRO A 161 -25.10 2.57 18.63
N PHE A 162 -24.53 3.06 17.52
CA PHE A 162 -25.04 4.15 16.71
C PHE A 162 -24.75 3.91 15.23
N ASN A 163 -25.49 4.57 14.35
CA ASN A 163 -25.22 4.56 12.92
C ASN A 163 -24.08 5.55 12.61
N ASN A 164 -22.91 5.05 12.19
CA ASN A 164 -21.77 5.88 11.80
C ASN A 164 -21.84 6.37 10.34
N GLY A 165 -22.92 6.06 9.61
CA GLY A 165 -23.09 6.42 8.20
C GLY A 165 -22.39 5.48 7.20
N PHE A 166 -21.60 4.51 7.68
CA PHE A 166 -20.79 3.62 6.83
C PHE A 166 -20.70 2.16 7.35
N LEU A 167 -21.62 1.72 8.22
CA LEU A 167 -21.61 0.40 8.86
C LEU A 167 -21.57 -0.83 7.92
N ARG A 168 -21.83 -0.64 6.63
CA ARG A 168 -21.80 -1.70 5.59
C ARG A 168 -20.77 -1.44 4.50
N GLY A 169 -19.86 -0.49 4.73
CA GLY A 169 -18.72 -0.27 3.85
C GLY A 169 -17.76 -1.47 3.86
N ARG A 170 -16.92 -1.56 2.83
CA ARG A 170 -15.97 -2.68 2.66
C ARG A 170 -15.13 -2.93 3.92
N ASP A 171 -14.63 -1.85 4.51
CA ASP A 171 -13.75 -1.92 5.69
C ASP A 171 -14.48 -2.42 6.94
N GLU A 172 -15.80 -2.23 7.00
CA GLU A 172 -16.65 -2.72 8.10
C GLU A 172 -17.04 -4.19 7.94
N VAL A 173 -16.98 -4.76 6.73
CA VAL A 173 -17.41 -6.13 6.46
C VAL A 173 -16.24 -7.12 6.32
N LEU A 174 -15.04 -6.73 6.80
CA LEU A 174 -13.88 -7.61 6.89
C LEU A 174 -13.98 -8.66 8.01
N ALA A 175 -14.96 -8.49 8.90
CA ALA A 175 -15.31 -9.42 9.97
C ALA A 175 -16.85 -9.50 10.06
N GLU A 176 -17.37 -10.56 10.68
CA GLU A 176 -18.82 -10.72 10.81
C GLU A 176 -19.42 -9.76 11.85
N PHE A 177 -20.72 -9.48 11.73
CA PHE A 177 -21.52 -8.81 12.76
C PHE A 177 -22.49 -9.82 13.40
N PRO A 178 -22.67 -9.81 14.73
CA PRO A 178 -21.87 -9.07 15.70
C PRO A 178 -20.42 -9.57 15.76
N ARG A 179 -19.46 -8.68 16.04
CA ARG A 179 -18.03 -9.02 16.11
C ARG A 179 -17.81 -10.17 17.10
N ASP A 180 -17.20 -11.27 16.64
CA ASP A 180 -16.75 -12.35 17.52
C ASP A 180 -15.43 -11.93 18.21
N PRO A 181 -15.36 -11.94 19.56
CA PRO A 181 -14.13 -11.75 20.32
C PRO A 181 -12.91 -12.52 19.78
N ARG A 182 -13.09 -13.77 19.36
CA ARG A 182 -12.02 -14.64 18.86
C ARG A 182 -11.53 -14.19 17.51
N GLU A 183 -12.45 -13.76 16.64
CA GLU A 183 -12.10 -13.24 15.32
C GLU A 183 -11.32 -11.93 15.43
N ILE A 184 -11.75 -11.00 16.30
CA ILE A 184 -11.04 -9.74 16.50
C ILE A 184 -9.66 -9.96 17.12
N LYS A 185 -9.53 -10.88 18.08
CA LYS A 185 -8.23 -11.27 18.62
C LYS A 185 -7.30 -11.84 17.53
N ARG A 186 -7.82 -12.66 16.60
CA ARG A 186 -7.06 -13.14 15.44
C ARG A 186 -6.62 -11.98 14.54
N HIS A 187 -7.54 -11.07 14.18
CA HIS A 187 -7.22 -9.89 13.36
C HIS A 187 -6.16 -9.00 14.03
N LEU A 188 -6.20 -8.83 15.36
CA LEU A 188 -5.18 -8.11 16.12
C LEU A 188 -3.82 -8.81 16.05
N ALA A 189 -3.78 -10.13 16.27
CA ALA A 189 -2.54 -10.91 16.17
C ALA A 189 -1.91 -10.80 14.77
N GLU A 190 -2.71 -10.94 13.72
CA GLU A 190 -2.28 -10.80 12.33
C GLU A 190 -1.79 -9.38 12.01
N TYR A 191 -2.48 -8.35 12.52
CA TYR A 191 -2.09 -6.96 12.35
C TYR A 191 -0.72 -6.66 12.97
N TYR A 192 -0.47 -7.11 14.21
CA TYR A 192 0.83 -6.93 14.85
C TYR A 192 1.93 -7.78 14.20
N ALA A 193 1.60 -8.99 13.74
CA ALA A 193 2.52 -9.82 12.98
C ALA A 193 2.98 -9.13 11.69
N MET A 194 2.06 -8.49 10.94
CA MET A 194 2.42 -7.70 9.76
C MET A 194 3.25 -6.46 10.06
N ILE A 195 3.04 -5.80 11.21
CA ILE A 195 3.86 -4.65 11.62
C ILE A 195 5.28 -5.08 11.99
N THR A 196 5.43 -6.29 12.54
CA THR A 196 6.73 -6.83 12.96
C THR A 196 7.58 -7.26 11.78
N HIS A 197 6.94 -7.65 10.67
CA HIS A 197 7.58 -7.93 9.40
C HIS A 197 8.06 -6.64 8.72
#